data_AF-A0A815RGB1-F1
#
_entry.id   AF-A0A815RGB1-F1
#
_cell.length_a   1.000
_cell.length_b   1.000
_cell.length_c   1.000
_cell.angle_alpha   90.00
_cell.angle_beta   90.00
_cell.angle_gamma   90.00
#
_symmetry.space_group_name_H-M   'P 1'
#
loop_
_entity.id
_entity.type
_entity.pdbx_description
1 polymer ?
#
loop_
_entity_poly.entity_id
_entity_poly.type
_entity_poly.pdbx_seq_one_letter_code
_entity_poly.pdbx_strand_id
1 'polypeptide(L)'
;MSVSKSLITCALCKKIFTNPVTHNLCGHSFDLECIMKENTCPAPHCGKEIKAADLSTNHTLVGIVNDYSETVTDSYHLYLIDTSTSMQSSDHWLFGWFGRSRFEQAKDYMMKIFEEEMKWTKHKMCLATFDTNVIFRVAFKTVDNEHVAKLGLLEPVGKETALFDAIKDCLDHFEHLNQIYDNPPRFLYIFTDGKRNAGCKTTVGVDAQSLNIHTNKLNIAGMMIHVGKTNADETRQISGQLGYQYVQLNEDNIGPTANSIMMSVKMKIKAAATASSGFSIAAAVEKTLAIWRETEKSICTIPDPCGQEGHSDLPRFQQQSQPELRPQSTMPTATYTACHHPLAFVQ
;
A
#
# COMPACT_ATOMS: atom_id res chain seq x y z
N MET A 1 -3.11 20.80 8.25
CA MET A 1 -4.42 21.30 8.75
C MET A 1 -5.45 20.22 8.51
N SER A 2 -6.14 19.72 9.53
CA SER A 2 -7.19 18.71 9.38
C SER A 2 -8.48 19.38 8.92
N VAL A 3 -8.90 19.16 7.67
CA VAL A 3 -10.19 19.63 7.17
C VAL A 3 -11.30 18.78 7.79
N SER A 4 -12.28 19.40 8.44
CA SER A 4 -13.43 18.70 9.01
C SER A 4 -14.23 17.99 7.90
N LYS A 5 -14.62 16.73 8.12
CA LYS A 5 -15.43 15.92 7.16
C LYS A 5 -16.72 16.62 6.74
N SER A 6 -17.31 17.44 7.62
CA SER A 6 -18.51 18.22 7.31
C SER A 6 -18.31 19.32 6.26
N LEU A 7 -17.07 19.77 6.02
CA LEU A 7 -16.74 20.83 5.06
C LEU A 7 -16.65 20.32 3.61
N ILE A 8 -16.54 19.01 3.43
CA ILE A 8 -16.27 18.38 2.11
C ILE A 8 -17.40 17.44 1.68
N THR A 9 -18.50 17.42 2.42
CA THR A 9 -19.67 16.60 2.11
C THR A 9 -20.84 17.46 1.68
N CYS A 10 -21.58 16.99 0.68
CA CYS A 10 -22.83 17.59 0.25
C CYS A 10 -23.84 17.67 1.40
N ALA A 11 -24.41 18.84 1.60
CA ALA A 11 -25.41 19.06 2.65
C ALA A 11 -26.70 18.23 2.44
N LEU A 12 -27.00 17.80 1.21
CA LEU A 12 -28.16 16.98 0.86
C LEU A 12 -27.87 15.49 1.03
N CYS A 13 -26.97 14.92 0.21
CA CYS A 13 -26.74 13.48 0.20
C CYS A 13 -25.77 13.00 1.29
N LYS A 14 -25.12 13.92 2.02
CA LYS A 14 -24.10 13.64 3.04
C LYS A 14 -22.87 12.85 2.54
N LYS A 15 -22.70 12.73 1.22
CA LYS A 15 -21.52 12.13 0.57
C LYS A 15 -20.48 13.20 0.25
N ILE A 16 -19.24 12.79 0.00
CA ILE A 16 -18.20 13.69 -0.51
C ILE A 16 -18.68 14.29 -1.83
N PHE A 17 -18.41 15.58 -2.06
CA PHE A 17 -18.83 16.23 -3.30
C PHE A 17 -18.25 15.53 -4.54
N THR A 18 -19.05 15.41 -5.60
CA THR A 18 -18.60 15.01 -6.94
C THR A 18 -18.57 16.20 -7.88
N ASN A 19 -19.50 17.14 -7.73
CA ASN A 19 -19.56 18.38 -8.49
C ASN A 19 -20.07 19.51 -7.59
N PRO A 20 -19.19 20.07 -6.72
CA PRO A 20 -19.59 21.03 -5.72
C PRO A 20 -19.98 22.37 -6.36
N VAL A 21 -21.21 22.79 -6.09
CA VAL A 21 -21.74 24.10 -6.43
C VAL A 21 -22.16 24.85 -5.18
N THR A 22 -21.93 26.15 -5.17
CA THR A 22 -22.37 27.05 -4.10
C THR A 22 -23.56 27.84 -4.56
N HIS A 23 -24.59 27.91 -3.71
CA HIS A 23 -25.70 28.83 -3.93
C HIS A 23 -25.30 30.25 -3.53
N ASN A 24 -25.27 31.15 -4.52
CA ASN A 24 -24.71 32.49 -4.38
C ASN A 24 -25.41 33.35 -3.30
N LEU A 25 -26.68 33.09 -3.02
CA LEU A 25 -27.46 33.86 -2.04
C LEU A 25 -27.28 33.39 -0.59
N CYS A 26 -26.76 32.19 -0.36
CA CYS A 26 -26.65 31.64 1.01
C CYS A 26 -25.32 30.98 1.35
N GLY A 27 -24.43 30.82 0.38
CA GLY A 27 -23.09 30.28 0.58
C GLY A 27 -23.05 28.77 0.86
N HIS A 28 -24.19 28.09 0.94
CA HIS A 28 -24.22 26.64 1.14
C HIS A 28 -23.79 25.92 -0.14
N SER A 29 -23.06 24.81 0.05
CA SER A 29 -22.54 23.99 -1.04
C SER A 29 -23.25 22.65 -1.15
N PHE A 30 -23.52 22.24 -2.39
CA PHE A 30 -24.25 21.04 -2.75
C PHE A 30 -23.55 20.33 -3.92
N ASP A 31 -23.92 19.09 -4.19
CA ASP A 31 -23.63 18.51 -5.50
C ASP A 31 -24.65 19.06 -6.49
N LEU A 32 -24.18 19.40 -7.69
CA LEU A 32 -25.04 19.94 -8.75
C LEU A 32 -26.28 19.07 -8.98
N GLU A 33 -26.11 17.75 -9.10
CA GLU A 33 -27.22 16.82 -9.31
C GLU A 33 -28.20 16.79 -8.13
N CYS A 34 -27.68 16.84 -6.91
CA CYS A 34 -28.52 16.81 -5.71
C CYS A 34 -29.40 18.06 -5.64
N ILE A 35 -28.83 19.25 -5.88
CA ILE A 35 -29.59 20.48 -5.74
C ILE A 35 -30.56 20.72 -6.91
N MET A 36 -30.23 20.26 -8.12
CA MET A 36 -31.14 20.27 -9.26
C MET A 36 -32.38 19.38 -9.05
N LYS A 37 -32.29 18.38 -8.18
CA LYS A 37 -33.43 17.49 -7.87
C LYS A 37 -34.35 18.08 -6.80
N GLU A 38 -33.78 18.68 -5.76
CA GLU A 38 -34.54 19.23 -4.62
C GLU A 38 -35.09 20.64 -4.90
N ASN A 39 -34.46 21.42 -5.80
CA ASN A 39 -34.85 22.78 -6.23
C ASN A 39 -35.03 23.81 -5.09
N THR A 40 -34.69 23.45 -3.86
CA THR A 40 -34.86 24.28 -2.67
C THR A 40 -33.69 24.07 -1.73
N CYS A 41 -33.28 25.14 -1.04
CA CYS A 41 -32.19 25.04 -0.07
C CYS A 41 -32.69 24.35 1.22
N PRO A 42 -32.11 23.21 1.62
CA PRO A 42 -32.54 22.44 2.80
C PRO A 42 -32.16 23.11 4.14
N ALA A 43 -31.38 24.20 4.11
CA ALA A 43 -30.97 24.89 5.32
C ALA A 43 -32.17 25.59 5.98
N PRO A 44 -32.42 25.39 7.29
CA PRO A 44 -33.61 25.89 8.01
C PRO A 44 -33.83 27.40 7.89
N HIS A 45 -32.76 28.16 7.69
CA HIS A 45 -32.80 29.63 7.59
C HIS A 45 -32.76 30.14 6.15
N CYS A 46 -32.63 29.24 5.17
CA CYS A 46 -32.47 29.63 3.79
C CYS A 46 -33.79 29.57 3.04
N GLY A 47 -34.48 28.42 3.01
CA GLY A 47 -35.84 28.25 2.47
C GLY A 47 -36.10 28.76 1.05
N LYS A 48 -35.06 29.25 0.37
CA LYS A 48 -35.14 29.88 -0.94
C LYS A 48 -35.19 28.80 -2.01
N GLU A 49 -36.07 29.02 -2.98
CA GLU A 49 -36.05 28.33 -4.25
C GLU A 49 -34.68 28.58 -4.90
N ILE A 50 -34.04 27.51 -5.36
CA ILE A 50 -32.74 27.57 -5.99
C ILE A 50 -32.95 27.48 -7.49
N LYS A 51 -32.52 28.51 -8.22
CA LYS A 51 -32.48 28.47 -9.69
C LYS A 51 -31.07 28.11 -10.14
N ALA A 52 -30.96 27.45 -11.28
CA ALA A 52 -29.65 27.09 -11.84
C ALA A 52 -28.73 28.29 -12.06
N ALA A 53 -29.29 29.46 -12.37
CA ALA A 53 -28.54 30.71 -12.51
C ALA A 53 -27.93 31.22 -11.19
N ASP A 54 -28.43 30.76 -10.04
CA ASP A 54 -27.97 31.17 -8.72
C ASP A 54 -26.87 30.24 -8.17
N LEU A 55 -26.41 29.27 -8.96
CA LEU A 55 -25.37 28.33 -8.60
C LEU A 55 -24.07 28.67 -9.33
N SER A 56 -22.96 28.65 -8.58
CA SER A 56 -21.62 28.74 -9.13
C SER A 56 -20.79 27.52 -8.74
N THR A 57 -19.92 27.05 -9.63
CA THR A 57 -18.97 25.99 -9.28
C THR A 57 -18.08 26.46 -8.14
N ASN A 58 -18.04 25.71 -7.04
CA ASN A 58 -17.17 26.03 -5.92
C ASN A 58 -15.77 25.49 -6.18
N HIS A 59 -14.96 26.24 -6.93
CA HIS A 59 -13.59 25.85 -7.29
C HIS A 59 -12.71 25.55 -6.07
N THR A 60 -12.94 26.22 -4.94
CA THR A 60 -12.23 25.93 -3.69
C THR A 60 -12.58 24.55 -3.16
N LEU A 61 -13.87 24.20 -3.10
CA LEU A 61 -14.29 22.85 -2.70
C LEU A 61 -13.88 21.81 -3.73
N VAL A 62 -13.87 22.11 -5.03
CA VAL A 62 -13.29 21.21 -6.04
C VAL A 62 -11.83 20.92 -5.69
N GLY A 63 -11.02 21.94 -5.38
CA GLY A 63 -9.64 21.75 -4.94
C GLY A 63 -9.53 20.89 -3.69
N ILE A 64 -10.25 21.24 -2.62
CA ILE A 64 -10.21 20.52 -1.34
C ILE A 64 -10.70 19.06 -1.49
N VAL A 65 -11.74 18.83 -2.28
CA VAL A 65 -12.30 17.49 -2.52
C VAL A 65 -11.38 16.66 -3.39
N ASN A 66 -10.74 17.26 -4.38
CA ASN A 66 -9.69 16.58 -5.16
C ASN A 66 -8.54 16.18 -4.22
N ASP A 67 -8.01 17.11 -3.45
CA ASP A 67 -6.97 16.83 -2.45
C ASP A 67 -7.43 15.78 -1.43
N TYR A 68 -8.70 15.81 -1.00
CA TYR A 68 -9.26 14.83 -0.08
C TYR A 68 -9.43 13.45 -0.73
N SER A 69 -9.98 13.35 -1.93
CA SER A 69 -10.13 12.10 -2.68
C SER A 69 -8.78 11.45 -2.99
N GLU A 70 -7.76 12.27 -3.25
CA GLU A 70 -6.35 11.87 -3.36
C GLU A 70 -5.82 11.26 -2.05
N THR A 71 -6.34 11.69 -0.88
CA THR A 71 -5.96 11.15 0.44
C THR A 71 -6.82 9.97 0.94
N VAL A 72 -7.92 9.63 0.26
CA VAL A 72 -8.99 8.80 0.87
C VAL A 72 -9.16 7.43 0.25
N THR A 73 -8.65 7.19 -0.96
CA THR A 73 -8.69 5.85 -1.57
C THR A 73 -7.58 4.96 -0.99
N ASP A 74 -7.96 3.79 -0.47
CA ASP A 74 -6.98 2.78 -0.09
C ASP A 74 -6.24 2.35 -1.36
N SER A 75 -4.93 2.53 -1.37
CA SER A 75 -4.06 2.12 -2.48
C SER A 75 -3.14 1.01 -2.03
N TYR A 76 -2.86 0.07 -2.95
CA TYR A 76 -2.07 -1.12 -2.68
C TYR A 76 -0.76 -1.04 -3.44
N HIS A 77 0.34 -0.99 -2.71
CA HIS A 77 1.69 -0.82 -3.24
C HIS A 77 2.51 -2.07 -2.95
N LEU A 78 2.94 -2.76 -3.99
CA LEU A 78 3.81 -3.93 -3.87
C LEU A 78 5.21 -3.55 -4.33
N TYR A 79 6.18 -3.65 -3.43
CA TYR A 79 7.58 -3.44 -3.71
C TYR A 79 8.28 -4.78 -3.82
N LEU A 80 8.84 -5.06 -4.98
CA LEU A 80 9.54 -6.28 -5.31
C LEU A 80 11.03 -5.97 -5.45
N ILE A 81 11.89 -6.57 -4.62
CA ILE A 81 13.35 -6.35 -4.64
C ILE A 81 14.10 -7.60 -5.04
N ASP A 82 14.99 -7.45 -6.03
CA ASP A 82 15.90 -8.50 -6.47
C ASP A 82 16.94 -8.75 -5.38
N THR A 83 17.02 -10.00 -4.94
CA THR A 83 17.95 -10.49 -3.90
C THR A 83 19.00 -11.42 -4.47
N SER A 84 19.15 -11.48 -5.79
CA SER A 84 20.19 -12.29 -6.42
C SER A 84 21.59 -11.70 -6.18
N THR A 85 22.60 -12.57 -6.27
CA THR A 85 24.02 -12.23 -6.09
C THR A 85 24.52 -11.23 -7.13
N SER A 86 23.79 -11.02 -8.23
CA SER A 86 24.09 -9.93 -9.17
C SER A 86 24.02 -8.58 -8.47
N MET A 87 23.06 -8.40 -7.57
CA MET A 87 22.85 -7.17 -6.81
C MET A 87 23.98 -6.87 -5.82
N GLN A 88 24.83 -7.85 -5.49
CA GLN A 88 25.98 -7.64 -4.59
C GLN A 88 27.12 -6.86 -5.25
N SER A 89 27.21 -6.81 -6.58
CA SER A 89 28.32 -6.10 -7.20
C SER A 89 28.17 -4.58 -7.02
N SER A 90 29.28 -3.90 -6.77
CA SER A 90 29.38 -2.46 -6.89
C SER A 90 29.69 -2.06 -8.33
N ASP A 91 29.17 -0.93 -8.78
CA ASP A 91 29.53 -0.35 -10.09
C ASP A 91 30.90 0.37 -10.06
N HIS A 92 31.52 0.43 -8.88
CA HIS A 92 32.80 1.11 -8.64
C HIS A 92 33.83 0.13 -8.08
N TRP A 93 34.87 -0.13 -8.89
CA TRP A 93 36.12 -0.83 -8.50
C TRP A 93 37.33 0.12 -8.45
N LEU A 94 37.14 1.39 -8.79
CA LEU A 94 38.21 2.37 -8.90
C LEU A 94 38.52 2.99 -7.53
N PHE A 95 39.76 2.78 -7.07
CA PHE A 95 40.40 3.42 -5.90
C PHE A 95 40.12 2.85 -4.49
N GLY A 96 39.74 1.58 -4.36
CA GLY A 96 39.81 0.87 -3.07
C GLY A 96 38.87 1.41 -1.98
N TRP A 97 37.90 2.26 -2.34
CA TRP A 97 36.77 2.62 -1.49
C TRP A 97 35.63 1.65 -1.79
N PHE A 98 35.09 1.03 -0.74
CA PHE A 98 33.96 0.11 -0.81
C PHE A 98 32.70 0.87 -1.27
N GLY A 99 32.49 0.98 -2.58
CA GLY A 99 31.24 1.49 -3.14
C GLY A 99 30.07 0.62 -2.68
N ARG A 100 28.91 1.23 -2.40
CA ARG A 100 27.70 0.49 -2.00
C ARG A 100 27.32 -0.48 -3.11
N SER A 101 26.96 -1.70 -2.73
CA SER A 101 26.39 -2.67 -3.66
C SER A 101 25.09 -2.14 -4.28
N ARG A 102 24.71 -2.64 -5.45
CA ARG A 102 23.42 -2.31 -6.08
C ARG A 102 22.25 -2.66 -5.16
N PHE A 103 22.37 -3.73 -4.38
CA PHE A 103 21.40 -4.11 -3.35
C PHE A 103 21.24 -3.06 -2.25
N GLU A 104 22.35 -2.56 -1.69
CA GLU A 104 22.32 -1.49 -0.68
C GLU A 104 21.72 -0.20 -1.25
N GLN A 105 22.06 0.16 -2.49
CA GLN A 105 21.48 1.32 -3.17
C GLN A 105 19.95 1.17 -3.33
N ALA A 106 19.48 -0.02 -3.70
CA ALA A 106 18.05 -0.32 -3.77
C ALA A 106 17.38 -0.18 -2.40
N LYS A 107 17.98 -0.75 -1.34
CA LYS A 107 17.48 -0.64 0.04
C LYS A 107 17.39 0.81 0.50
N ASP A 108 18.44 1.61 0.32
CA ASP A 108 18.46 3.02 0.70
C ASP A 108 17.34 3.81 0.00
N TYR A 109 17.10 3.51 -1.26
CA TYR A 109 16.06 4.16 -2.04
C TYR A 109 14.65 3.76 -1.57
N MET A 110 14.43 2.47 -1.35
CA MET A 110 13.17 1.94 -0.80
C MET A 110 12.90 2.50 0.59
N MET A 111 13.92 2.63 1.44
CA MET A 111 13.80 3.24 2.77
C MET A 111 13.28 4.68 2.69
N LYS A 112 13.84 5.50 1.79
CA LYS A 112 13.34 6.88 1.58
C LYS A 112 11.90 6.91 1.07
N ILE A 113 11.53 5.97 0.20
CA ILE A 113 10.13 5.82 -0.22
C ILE A 113 9.27 5.47 0.99
N PHE A 114 9.66 4.48 1.79
CA PHE A 114 8.88 4.03 2.96
C PHE A 114 8.69 5.16 3.98
N GLU A 115 9.72 5.97 4.24
CA GLU A 115 9.63 7.15 5.11
C GLU A 115 8.62 8.19 4.60
N GLU A 116 8.54 8.41 3.30
CA GLU A 116 7.53 9.27 2.69
C GLU A 116 6.13 8.63 2.70
N GLU A 117 6.03 7.34 2.40
CA GLU A 117 4.79 6.54 2.40
C GLU A 117 4.18 6.44 3.81
N MET A 118 5.00 6.38 4.87
CA MET A 118 4.54 6.39 6.27
C MET A 118 3.74 7.65 6.64
N LYS A 119 3.91 8.74 5.89
CA LYS A 119 3.10 9.97 6.08
C LYS A 119 1.66 9.78 5.62
N TRP A 120 1.35 8.70 4.89
CA TRP A 120 0.05 8.38 4.32
C TRP A 120 -0.57 7.18 5.04
N THR A 121 -1.58 7.42 5.88
CA THR A 121 -2.16 6.40 6.76
C THR A 121 -2.99 5.32 6.05
N LYS A 122 -3.31 5.52 4.77
CA LYS A 122 -4.20 4.66 3.97
C LYS A 122 -3.49 3.81 2.92
N HIS A 123 -2.19 4.00 2.72
CA HIS A 123 -1.45 3.18 1.77
C HIS A 123 -1.16 1.82 2.39
N LYS A 124 -1.59 0.76 1.72
CA LYS A 124 -1.30 -0.63 2.10
C LYS A 124 -0.10 -1.08 1.30
N MET A 125 0.95 -1.47 2.01
CA MET A 125 2.21 -1.86 1.40
C MET A 125 2.47 -3.34 1.62
N CYS A 126 3.00 -3.97 0.58
CA CYS A 126 3.56 -5.31 0.60
C CYS A 126 5.02 -5.21 0.15
N LEU A 127 5.94 -5.77 0.93
CA LEU A 127 7.33 -5.94 0.55
C LEU A 127 7.55 -7.40 0.16
N ALA A 128 8.05 -7.64 -1.04
CA ALA A 128 8.37 -8.94 -1.57
C ALA A 128 9.83 -8.97 -2.04
N THR A 129 10.52 -10.10 -1.85
CA THR A 129 11.85 -10.34 -2.45
C THR A 129 11.74 -11.34 -3.57
N PHE A 130 12.66 -11.31 -4.53
CA PHE A 130 12.76 -12.39 -5.49
C PHE A 130 14.20 -12.73 -5.82
N ASP A 131 14.38 -14.00 -6.11
CA ASP A 131 15.56 -14.65 -6.63
C ASP A 131 15.10 -15.99 -7.23
N THR A 132 15.96 -17.00 -7.23
CA THR A 132 15.64 -18.37 -7.67
C THR A 132 14.89 -19.19 -6.62
N ASN A 133 14.71 -18.68 -5.41
CA ASN A 133 14.03 -19.31 -4.28
C ASN A 133 12.71 -18.58 -3.97
N VAL A 134 12.01 -19.12 -2.95
CA VAL A 134 10.72 -18.61 -2.48
C VAL A 134 10.77 -17.12 -2.14
N ILE A 135 9.80 -16.39 -2.68
CA ILE A 135 9.55 -14.97 -2.43
C ILE A 135 9.25 -14.78 -0.94
N PHE A 136 10.13 -14.07 -0.21
CA PHE A 136 9.78 -13.58 1.12
C PHE A 136 8.75 -12.47 0.93
N ARG A 137 7.60 -12.57 1.60
CA ARG A 137 6.51 -11.60 1.46
C ARG A 137 6.01 -11.10 2.81
N VAL A 138 5.90 -9.79 2.94
CA VAL A 138 5.18 -9.11 4.03
C VAL A 138 3.76 -8.84 3.56
N ALA A 139 2.76 -9.30 4.32
CA ALA A 139 1.35 -9.07 3.98
C ALA A 139 1.03 -7.57 3.86
N PHE A 140 0.05 -7.24 3.00
CA PHE A 140 -0.43 -5.87 2.84
C PHE A 140 -0.92 -5.28 4.17
N LYS A 141 -0.20 -4.27 4.67
CA LYS A 141 -0.60 -3.49 5.85
C LYS A 141 -0.15 -2.04 5.72
N THR A 142 -0.64 -1.17 6.59
CA THR A 142 -0.18 0.22 6.61
C THR A 142 1.31 0.24 6.91
N VAL A 143 2.08 1.06 6.17
CA VAL A 143 3.54 1.17 6.34
C VAL A 143 3.86 1.53 7.79
N ASP A 144 4.79 0.79 8.39
CA ASP A 144 5.18 0.92 9.79
C ASP A 144 6.66 0.54 9.98
N ASN A 145 7.17 0.73 11.20
CA ASN A 145 8.56 0.44 11.55
C ASN A 145 8.95 -1.04 11.30
N GLU A 146 7.99 -1.96 11.26
CA GLU A 146 8.27 -3.38 10.96
C GLU A 146 8.72 -3.55 9.51
N HIS A 147 8.15 -2.80 8.56
CA HIS A 147 8.60 -2.86 7.16
C HIS A 147 10.01 -2.34 6.98
N VAL A 148 10.33 -1.24 7.66
CA VAL A 148 11.68 -0.66 7.70
C VAL A 148 12.67 -1.64 8.31
N ALA A 149 12.32 -2.25 9.46
CA ALA A 149 13.16 -3.25 10.09
C ALA A 149 13.38 -4.47 9.18
N LYS A 150 12.32 -4.99 8.55
CA LYS A 150 12.41 -6.12 7.62
C LYS A 150 13.26 -5.81 6.40
N LEU A 151 13.07 -4.65 5.78
CA LEU A 151 13.90 -4.17 4.67
C LEU A 151 15.37 -4.08 5.10
N GLY A 152 15.64 -3.53 6.29
CA GLY A 152 16.97 -3.43 6.88
C GLY A 152 17.66 -4.79 7.05
N LEU A 153 16.92 -5.84 7.38
CA LEU A 153 17.40 -7.21 7.56
C LEU A 153 17.52 -8.03 6.27
N LEU A 154 17.04 -7.53 5.13
CA LEU A 154 17.18 -8.25 3.86
C LEU A 154 18.65 -8.31 3.45
N GLU A 155 19.04 -9.46 2.93
CA GLU A 155 20.36 -9.76 2.38
C GLU A 155 20.20 -10.39 0.98
N PRO A 156 21.14 -10.15 0.06
CA PRO A 156 21.12 -10.77 -1.26
C PRO A 156 21.59 -12.23 -1.15
N VAL A 157 20.66 -13.17 -1.08
CA VAL A 157 20.92 -14.61 -0.84
C VAL A 157 20.81 -15.48 -2.10
N GLY A 158 20.27 -14.93 -3.18
CA GLY A 158 19.86 -15.69 -4.36
C GLY A 158 20.95 -15.92 -5.40
N LYS A 159 20.95 -17.06 -6.08
CA LYS A 159 21.96 -17.31 -7.13
C LYS A 159 21.64 -16.57 -8.42
N GLU A 160 20.40 -16.64 -8.86
CA GLU A 160 19.93 -16.04 -10.11
C GLU A 160 18.60 -15.31 -9.92
N THR A 161 18.25 -14.48 -10.89
CA THR A 161 17.02 -13.68 -10.95
C THR A 161 15.87 -14.49 -11.57
N ALA A 162 14.70 -14.50 -10.94
CA ALA A 162 13.47 -15.10 -11.49
C ALA A 162 12.36 -14.05 -11.67
N LEU A 163 12.64 -13.02 -12.48
CA LEU A 163 11.78 -11.83 -12.58
C LEU A 163 10.34 -12.14 -13.01
N PHE A 164 10.16 -12.97 -14.05
CA PHE A 164 8.82 -13.22 -14.59
C PHE A 164 7.95 -14.06 -13.65
N ASP A 165 8.53 -15.05 -12.97
CA ASP A 165 7.83 -15.82 -11.96
C ASP A 165 7.43 -14.93 -10.77
N ALA A 166 8.32 -14.02 -10.36
CA ALA A 166 8.04 -13.07 -9.31
C ALA A 166 6.93 -12.06 -9.68
N ILE A 167 6.94 -11.55 -10.91
CA ILE A 167 5.84 -10.70 -11.40
C ILE A 167 4.54 -11.49 -11.41
N LYS A 168 4.54 -12.72 -11.95
CA LYS A 168 3.34 -13.57 -11.97
C LYS A 168 2.77 -13.78 -10.57
N ASP A 169 3.61 -14.13 -9.59
CA ASP A 169 3.22 -14.30 -8.19
C ASP A 169 2.65 -13.02 -7.57
N CYS A 170 3.14 -11.84 -7.97
CA CYS A 170 2.57 -10.56 -7.57
C CYS A 170 1.19 -10.31 -8.21
N LEU A 171 1.01 -10.64 -9.49
CA LEU A 171 -0.26 -10.50 -10.19
C LEU A 171 -1.33 -11.43 -9.59
N ASP A 172 -0.97 -12.69 -9.32
CA ASP A 172 -1.84 -13.66 -8.67
C ASP A 172 -2.26 -13.17 -7.27
N HIS A 173 -1.35 -12.47 -6.56
CA HIS A 173 -1.66 -11.86 -5.27
C HIS A 173 -2.66 -10.69 -5.39
N PHE A 174 -2.49 -9.82 -6.39
CA PHE A 174 -3.45 -8.76 -6.67
C PHE A 174 -4.81 -9.31 -7.11
N GLU A 175 -4.87 -10.41 -7.85
CA GLU A 175 -6.13 -11.07 -8.22
C GLU A 175 -6.87 -11.57 -6.97
N HIS A 176 -6.16 -12.11 -5.98
CA HIS A 176 -6.78 -12.47 -4.69
C HIS A 176 -7.35 -11.24 -3.96
N LEU A 177 -6.65 -10.10 -3.98
CA LEU A 177 -7.17 -8.85 -3.41
C LEU A 177 -8.47 -8.39 -4.08
N ASN A 178 -8.68 -8.67 -5.38
CA ASN A 178 -9.92 -8.30 -6.09
C ASN A 178 -11.15 -9.05 -5.59
N GLN A 179 -10.95 -10.20 -4.95
CA GLN A 179 -12.04 -10.95 -4.34
C GLN A 179 -12.51 -10.27 -3.04
N ILE A 180 -11.67 -9.41 -2.45
CA ILE A 180 -11.88 -8.80 -1.13
C ILE A 180 -12.24 -7.32 -1.26
N TYR A 181 -11.63 -6.60 -2.20
CA TYR A 181 -11.75 -5.14 -2.32
C TYR A 181 -12.22 -4.73 -3.72
N ASP A 182 -13.17 -3.79 -3.78
CA ASP A 182 -13.72 -3.23 -5.02
C ASP A 182 -12.69 -2.35 -5.74
N ASN A 183 -11.90 -3.00 -6.58
CA ASN A 183 -10.98 -2.42 -7.56
C ASN A 183 -10.11 -1.23 -7.09
N PRO A 184 -9.33 -1.35 -5.99
CA PRO A 184 -8.47 -0.26 -5.54
C PRO A 184 -7.34 0.05 -6.53
N PRO A 185 -6.76 1.25 -6.50
CA PRO A 185 -5.51 1.55 -7.22
C PRO A 185 -4.39 0.60 -6.79
N ARG A 186 -3.67 0.03 -7.76
CA ARG A 186 -2.60 -0.96 -7.53
C ARG A 186 -1.30 -0.50 -8.18
N PHE A 187 -0.22 -0.59 -7.44
CA PHE A 187 1.10 -0.20 -7.88
C PHE A 187 2.08 -1.34 -7.66
N LEU A 188 2.90 -1.63 -8.67
CA LEU A 188 3.96 -2.64 -8.60
C LEU A 188 5.30 -1.97 -8.91
N TYR A 189 6.20 -1.94 -7.94
CA TYR A 189 7.55 -1.38 -8.06
C TYR A 189 8.56 -2.51 -8.04
N ILE A 190 9.43 -2.58 -9.04
CA ILE A 190 10.39 -3.68 -9.18
C ILE A 190 11.81 -3.11 -9.18
N PHE A 191 12.61 -3.45 -8.17
CA PHE A 191 14.02 -3.10 -8.06
C PHE A 191 14.86 -4.27 -8.56
N THR A 192 15.63 -4.06 -9.63
CA THR A 192 16.48 -5.11 -10.22
C THR A 192 17.68 -4.50 -10.93
N ASP A 193 18.75 -5.26 -11.08
CA ASP A 193 19.90 -4.90 -11.91
C ASP A 193 19.82 -5.45 -13.35
N GLY A 194 18.72 -6.11 -13.69
CA GLY A 194 18.46 -6.65 -15.01
C GLY A 194 19.37 -7.80 -15.42
N LYS A 195 20.18 -8.38 -14.52
CA LYS A 195 21.14 -9.40 -14.91
C LYS A 195 20.45 -10.72 -15.24
N ARG A 196 20.47 -11.08 -16.53
CA ARG A 196 20.08 -12.37 -17.12
C ARG A 196 18.74 -12.92 -16.61
N ASN A 197 17.66 -12.40 -17.19
CA ASN A 197 16.49 -13.24 -17.47
C ASN A 197 16.70 -14.13 -18.70
N ALA A 198 17.73 -13.85 -19.52
CA ALA A 198 18.00 -14.50 -20.80
C ALA A 198 18.35 -16.00 -20.76
N GLY A 199 18.59 -16.58 -19.57
CA GLY A 199 18.92 -18.01 -19.40
C GLY A 199 17.91 -18.80 -18.60
N CYS A 200 17.06 -18.13 -17.80
CA CYS A 200 16.00 -18.80 -17.08
C CYS A 200 14.90 -19.10 -18.09
N LYS A 201 14.88 -20.34 -18.61
CA LYS A 201 13.67 -20.90 -19.21
C LYS A 201 12.60 -20.66 -18.17
N THR A 202 11.69 -19.71 -18.41
CA THR A 202 10.59 -19.46 -17.49
C THR A 202 10.00 -20.81 -17.12
N THR A 203 9.71 -21.00 -15.84
CA THR A 203 9.00 -22.18 -15.37
C THR A 203 7.64 -22.18 -16.09
N VAL A 204 7.61 -22.80 -17.26
CA VAL A 204 6.44 -22.97 -18.13
C VAL A 204 5.88 -21.67 -18.73
N GLY A 205 6.40 -21.24 -19.89
CA GLY A 205 5.62 -20.48 -20.89
C GLY A 205 5.13 -19.08 -20.52
N VAL A 206 5.57 -18.51 -19.39
CA VAL A 206 5.26 -17.13 -19.03
C VAL A 206 6.13 -16.22 -19.89
N ASP A 207 5.51 -15.41 -20.74
CA ASP A 207 6.18 -14.36 -21.50
C ASP A 207 5.73 -12.96 -21.04
N ALA A 208 6.49 -11.94 -21.42
CA ALA A 208 6.19 -10.56 -21.07
C ALA A 208 4.83 -10.10 -21.61
N GLN A 209 4.37 -10.65 -22.73
CA GLN A 209 3.09 -10.30 -23.33
C GLN A 209 1.91 -10.80 -22.48
N SER A 210 1.99 -12.03 -21.98
CA SER A 210 1.00 -12.64 -21.10
C SER A 210 0.90 -11.89 -19.77
N LEU A 211 2.06 -11.50 -19.21
CA LEU A 211 2.11 -10.67 -18.00
C LEU A 211 1.56 -9.26 -18.21
N ASN A 212 1.77 -8.65 -19.38
CA ASN A 212 1.20 -7.36 -19.72
C ASN A 212 -0.33 -7.42 -19.82
N ILE A 213 -0.88 -8.44 -20.52
CA ILE A 213 -2.33 -8.68 -20.58
C ILE A 213 -2.91 -8.81 -19.17
N HIS A 214 -2.25 -9.57 -18.30
CA HIS A 214 -2.71 -9.77 -16.93
C HIS A 214 -2.59 -8.50 -16.08
N THR A 215 -1.49 -7.73 -16.21
CA THR A 215 -1.33 -6.41 -15.58
C THR A 215 -2.48 -5.47 -15.97
N ASN A 216 -2.81 -5.40 -17.26
CA ASN A 216 -3.89 -4.53 -17.76
C ASN A 216 -5.27 -4.97 -17.26
N LYS A 217 -5.54 -6.28 -17.25
CA LYS A 217 -6.77 -6.84 -16.66
C LYS A 217 -6.94 -6.43 -15.19
N LEU A 218 -5.84 -6.38 -14.45
CA LEU A 218 -5.81 -5.98 -13.04
C LEU A 218 -5.63 -4.47 -12.85
N ASN A 219 -5.60 -3.65 -13.90
CA ASN A 219 -5.38 -2.20 -13.82
C ASN A 219 -4.18 -1.81 -12.92
N ILE A 220 -3.06 -2.52 -13.05
CA ILE A 220 -1.86 -2.28 -12.24
C ILE A 220 -0.97 -1.25 -12.92
N ALA A 221 -0.56 -0.23 -12.16
CA ALA A 221 0.48 0.70 -12.58
C ALA A 221 1.86 0.14 -12.19
N GLY A 222 2.56 -0.46 -13.16
CA GLY A 222 3.90 -1.00 -12.96
C GLY A 222 5.02 0.03 -13.16
N MET A 223 6.09 -0.12 -12.39
CA MET A 223 7.35 0.62 -12.51
C MET A 223 8.54 -0.31 -12.30
N MET A 224 9.46 -0.31 -13.27
CA MET A 224 10.72 -1.05 -13.22
C MET A 224 11.85 -0.07 -12.93
N ILE A 225 12.52 -0.29 -11.81
CA ILE A 225 13.55 0.54 -11.24
C ILE A 225 14.87 -0.23 -11.39
N HIS A 226 15.61 0.13 -12.42
CA HIS A 226 16.90 -0.45 -12.72
C HIS A 226 17.98 0.12 -11.79
N VAL A 227 18.74 -0.74 -11.12
CA VAL A 227 19.80 -0.31 -10.21
C VAL A 227 21.17 -0.60 -10.83
N GLY A 228 21.91 0.47 -11.07
CA GLY A 228 23.28 0.42 -11.60
C GLY A 228 23.39 0.73 -13.10
N LYS A 229 24.57 0.41 -13.66
CA LYS A 229 24.96 0.80 -15.03
C LYS A 229 24.88 -0.33 -16.06
N THR A 230 24.84 -1.58 -15.64
CA THR A 230 24.88 -2.75 -16.55
C THR A 230 23.48 -3.30 -16.80
N ASN A 231 23.19 -3.81 -18.02
CA ASN A 231 21.88 -4.39 -18.39
C ASN A 231 20.68 -3.41 -18.36
N ALA A 232 20.93 -2.10 -18.33
CA ALA A 232 19.89 -1.06 -18.36
C ALA A 232 18.99 -1.18 -19.59
N ASP A 233 19.55 -1.44 -20.77
CA ASP A 233 18.79 -1.56 -22.02
C ASP A 233 17.88 -2.79 -22.04
N GLU A 234 18.36 -3.93 -21.53
CA GLU A 234 17.56 -5.15 -21.39
C GLU A 234 16.39 -4.91 -20.41
N THR A 235 16.66 -4.29 -19.27
CA THR A 235 15.64 -3.92 -18.28
C THR A 235 14.61 -2.96 -18.89
N ARG A 236 15.07 -1.96 -19.67
CA ARG A 236 14.19 -1.02 -20.37
C ARG A 236 13.32 -1.71 -21.41
N GLN A 237 13.87 -2.65 -22.16
CA GLN A 237 13.13 -3.44 -23.14
C GLN A 237 12.04 -4.28 -22.45
N ILE A 238 12.38 -4.99 -21.37
CA ILE A 238 11.42 -5.78 -20.58
C ILE A 238 10.32 -4.87 -20.01
N SER A 239 10.69 -3.74 -19.42
CA SER A 239 9.74 -2.74 -18.92
C SER A 239 8.76 -2.29 -20.01
N GLY A 240 9.26 -2.03 -21.23
CA GLY A 240 8.43 -1.67 -22.37
C GLY A 240 7.46 -2.77 -22.79
N GLN A 241 7.89 -4.03 -22.80
CA GLN A 241 7.04 -5.18 -23.11
C GLN A 241 5.92 -5.38 -22.07
N LEU A 242 6.21 -5.11 -20.81
CA LEU A 242 5.27 -5.18 -19.69
C LEU A 242 4.33 -3.95 -19.61
N GLY A 243 4.60 -2.88 -20.37
CA GLY A 243 3.90 -1.61 -20.25
C GLY A 243 4.23 -0.83 -18.97
N TYR A 244 5.38 -1.11 -18.34
CA TYR A 244 5.80 -0.50 -17.09
C TYR A 244 6.64 0.75 -17.35
N GLN A 245 6.57 1.71 -16.41
CA GLN A 245 7.48 2.86 -16.43
C GLN A 245 8.90 2.41 -16.09
N TYR A 246 9.88 2.84 -16.87
CA TYR A 246 11.29 2.55 -16.62
C TYR A 246 11.96 3.72 -15.91
N VAL A 247 12.71 3.44 -14.85
CA VAL A 247 13.55 4.40 -14.13
C VAL A 247 14.92 3.79 -13.90
N GLN A 248 15.99 4.56 -14.11
CA GLN A 248 17.35 4.12 -13.81
C GLN A 248 17.87 4.85 -12.58
N LEU A 249 18.29 4.09 -11.58
CA LEU A 249 18.96 4.57 -10.38
C LEU A 249 20.47 4.43 -10.54
N ASN A 250 21.11 5.58 -10.40
CA ASN A 250 22.54 5.77 -10.44
C ASN A 250 22.90 6.57 -9.18
N GLU A 251 24.11 6.40 -8.65
CA GLU A 251 24.56 7.14 -7.46
C GLU A 251 24.34 8.66 -7.57
N ASP A 252 24.48 9.21 -8.78
CA ASP A 252 24.33 10.63 -9.07
C ASP A 252 22.88 11.15 -9.06
N ASN A 253 21.87 10.27 -9.13
CA ASN A 253 20.47 10.66 -9.36
C ASN A 253 19.47 10.17 -8.30
N ILE A 254 19.92 9.51 -7.23
CA ILE A 254 19.05 8.93 -6.19
C ILE A 254 18.04 9.94 -5.63
N GLY A 255 18.50 11.14 -5.25
CA GLY A 255 17.64 12.17 -4.63
C GLY A 255 16.55 12.71 -5.57
N PRO A 256 16.91 13.31 -6.72
CA PRO A 256 15.95 13.83 -7.69
C PRO A 256 14.97 12.75 -8.21
N THR A 257 15.45 11.51 -8.36
CA THR A 257 14.65 10.41 -8.89
C THR A 257 13.59 9.95 -7.88
N ALA A 258 13.90 9.88 -6.58
CA ALA A 258 12.93 9.59 -5.51
C ALA A 258 11.72 10.53 -5.56
N ASN A 259 11.99 11.84 -5.67
CA ASN A 259 10.94 12.84 -5.77
C ASN A 259 10.13 12.69 -7.06
N SER A 260 10.78 12.40 -8.19
CA SER A 260 10.11 12.19 -9.48
C SER A 260 9.19 10.97 -9.48
N ILE A 261 9.63 9.85 -8.91
CA ILE A 261 8.81 8.64 -8.74
C ILE A 261 7.62 8.97 -7.85
N MET A 262 7.84 9.59 -6.69
CA MET A 262 6.77 9.94 -5.76
C MET A 262 5.72 10.86 -6.41
N MET A 263 6.14 11.84 -7.21
CA MET A 263 5.22 12.70 -7.96
C MET A 263 4.48 11.94 -9.06
N SER A 264 5.13 11.01 -9.74
CA SER A 264 4.49 10.16 -10.76
C SER A 264 3.42 9.24 -10.14
N VAL A 265 3.69 8.70 -8.95
CA VAL A 265 2.74 7.90 -8.17
C VAL A 265 1.55 8.77 -7.77
N LYS A 266 1.77 9.96 -7.21
CA LYS A 266 0.72 10.93 -6.87
C LYS A 266 -0.17 11.27 -8.07
N MET A 267 0.42 11.54 -9.24
CA MET A 267 -0.35 11.84 -10.45
C MET A 267 -1.16 10.64 -10.96
N LYS A 268 -0.64 9.41 -10.83
CA LYS A 268 -1.39 8.20 -11.21
C LYS A 268 -2.51 7.86 -10.24
N ILE A 269 -2.31 8.04 -8.94
CA ILE A 269 -3.38 7.94 -7.94
C ILE A 269 -4.48 8.95 -8.29
N LYS A 270 -4.10 10.21 -8.59
CA LYS A 270 -5.03 11.26 -9.04
C LYS A 270 -5.82 10.84 -10.28
N ALA A 271 -5.14 10.33 -11.32
CA ALA A 271 -5.79 9.84 -12.54
C ALA A 271 -6.73 8.65 -12.28
N ALA A 272 -6.31 7.67 -11.46
CA ALA A 272 -7.11 6.50 -11.11
C ALA A 272 -8.35 6.90 -10.29
N ALA A 273 -8.20 7.80 -9.32
CA ALA A 273 -9.32 8.35 -8.55
C ALA A 273 -10.32 9.08 -9.48
N THR A 274 -9.82 9.85 -10.44
CA THR A 274 -10.66 10.57 -11.43
C THR A 274 -11.36 9.62 -12.42
N ALA A 275 -10.74 8.50 -12.81
CA ALA A 275 -11.39 7.49 -13.65
C ALA A 275 -12.46 6.70 -12.88
N SER A 276 -12.24 6.48 -11.57
CA SER A 276 -13.21 5.81 -10.69
C SER A 276 -14.40 6.68 -10.29
N SER A 277 -14.34 8.01 -10.45
CA SER A 277 -15.46 8.90 -10.15
C SER A 277 -16.56 8.90 -11.22
N GLY A 278 -16.31 8.29 -12.38
CA GLY A 278 -17.35 7.90 -13.35
C GLY A 278 -18.12 6.63 -12.97
N PHE A 279 -17.73 5.98 -11.87
CA PHE A 279 -18.39 4.79 -11.35
C PHE A 279 -19.59 5.21 -10.49
N SER A 280 -20.79 4.74 -10.83
CA SER A 280 -21.99 5.02 -10.06
C SER A 280 -21.83 4.43 -8.64
N ILE A 281 -21.57 5.30 -7.67
CA ILE A 281 -21.54 4.95 -6.24
C ILE A 281 -22.85 4.28 -5.84
N ALA A 282 -23.97 4.60 -6.50
CA ALA A 282 -25.24 3.93 -6.27
C ALA A 282 -25.19 2.44 -6.66
N ALA A 283 -24.55 2.08 -7.78
CA ALA A 283 -24.42 0.69 -8.21
C ALA A 283 -23.46 -0.13 -7.31
N ALA A 284 -22.38 0.49 -6.83
CA ALA A 284 -21.48 -0.14 -5.87
C ALA A 284 -22.17 -0.36 -4.52
N VAL A 285 -22.88 0.65 -4.01
CA VAL A 285 -23.65 0.54 -2.75
C VAL A 285 -24.77 -0.50 -2.86
N GLU A 286 -25.50 -0.56 -3.98
CA GLU A 286 -26.50 -1.61 -4.25
C GLU A 286 -25.87 -3.01 -4.21
N LYS A 287 -24.70 -3.19 -4.84
CA LYS A 287 -23.98 -4.47 -4.87
C LYS A 287 -23.46 -4.86 -3.48
N THR A 288 -22.90 -3.93 -2.71
CA THR A 288 -22.46 -4.16 -1.33
C THR A 288 -23.63 -4.46 -0.40
N LEU A 289 -24.77 -3.77 -0.57
CA LEU A 289 -26.00 -4.04 0.19
C LEU A 289 -26.61 -5.41 -0.17
N ALA A 290 -26.51 -5.85 -1.43
CA ALA A 290 -26.92 -7.18 -1.84
C ALA A 290 -26.08 -8.27 -1.16
N ILE A 291 -24.75 -8.15 -1.19
CA ILE A 291 -23.81 -9.07 -0.52
C ILE A 291 -24.06 -9.11 0.99
N TRP A 292 -24.28 -7.94 1.61
CA TRP A 292 -24.55 -7.84 3.04
C TRP A 292 -25.88 -8.52 3.42
N ARG A 293 -26.96 -8.30 2.65
CA ARG A 293 -28.26 -8.97 2.85
C ARG A 293 -28.19 -10.49 2.68
N GLU A 294 -27.31 -10.97 1.79
CA GLU A 294 -27.09 -12.40 1.55
C GLU A 294 -26.27 -13.03 2.68
N THR A 295 -25.37 -12.25 3.29
CA THR A 295 -24.60 -12.62 4.48
C THR A 295 -25.44 -12.61 5.76
N GLU A 296 -26.40 -11.68 5.90
CA GLU A 296 -27.35 -11.71 7.03
C GLU A 296 -28.28 -12.92 6.98
N LYS A 297 -28.68 -13.37 5.79
CA LYS A 297 -29.49 -14.59 5.62
C LYS A 297 -28.76 -15.86 6.01
N SER A 298 -27.43 -15.91 5.82
CA SER A 298 -26.62 -17.07 6.21
C SER A 298 -26.27 -17.09 7.70
N ILE A 299 -26.29 -15.93 8.38
CA ILE A 299 -26.04 -15.84 9.83
C ILE A 299 -27.30 -16.19 10.65
N CYS A 300 -28.51 -16.01 10.11
CA CYS A 300 -29.77 -16.32 10.80
C CYS A 300 -30.24 -17.79 10.71
N THR A 301 -29.39 -18.75 10.30
CA THR A 301 -29.77 -20.17 10.19
C THR A 301 -28.94 -21.13 11.06
N ILE A 302 -28.24 -20.63 12.08
CA ILE A 302 -27.61 -21.49 13.09
C ILE A 302 -28.69 -21.93 14.10
N PRO A 303 -29.02 -23.23 14.23
CA PRO A 303 -29.97 -23.69 15.24
C PRO A 303 -29.32 -23.63 16.63
N ASP A 304 -30.06 -23.09 17.60
CA ASP A 304 -29.73 -23.15 19.04
C ASP A 304 -29.37 -24.58 19.47
N PRO A 305 -28.14 -24.86 19.96
CA PRO A 305 -27.79 -26.15 20.48
C PRO A 305 -27.84 -26.09 22.01
N CYS A 306 -29.02 -25.99 22.62
CA CYS A 306 -29.22 -26.36 24.03
C CYS A 306 -30.70 -26.39 24.39
N GLY A 307 -31.33 -27.54 24.13
CA GLY A 307 -32.53 -27.94 24.83
C GLY A 307 -32.48 -29.43 25.04
N GLN A 308 -32.13 -29.88 26.25
CA GLN A 308 -32.71 -31.06 26.90
C GLN A 308 -32.50 -31.01 28.43
N GLU A 309 -33.51 -31.54 29.11
CA GLU A 309 -33.85 -31.49 30.54
C GLU A 309 -33.07 -32.52 31.40
N GLY A 310 -33.09 -32.35 32.73
CA GLY A 310 -33.22 -33.50 33.65
C GLY A 310 -32.20 -33.69 34.79
N HIS A 311 -32.62 -33.30 36.00
CA HIS A 311 -32.51 -34.00 37.30
C HIS A 311 -31.17 -34.37 38.01
N SER A 312 -31.06 -33.82 39.24
CA SER A 312 -30.62 -34.40 40.53
C SER A 312 -29.25 -35.08 40.68
N ASP A 313 -28.32 -34.51 41.46
CA ASP A 313 -28.15 -34.82 42.90
C ASP A 313 -26.88 -34.18 43.50
N LEU A 314 -27.01 -33.71 44.73
CA LEU A 314 -25.95 -33.21 45.62
C LEU A 314 -25.06 -34.36 46.13
N PRO A 315 -23.78 -34.09 46.47
CA PRO A 315 -23.50 -33.91 47.90
C PRO A 315 -22.48 -32.81 48.26
N ARG A 316 -22.59 -32.41 49.54
CA ARG A 316 -21.82 -31.42 50.31
C ARG A 316 -20.36 -31.82 50.61
N PHE A 317 -19.64 -30.78 51.05
CA PHE A 317 -18.33 -30.70 51.76
C PHE A 317 -17.12 -30.56 50.82
N GLN A 318 -16.13 -29.69 51.05
CA GLN A 318 -15.63 -29.07 52.28
C GLN A 318 -14.86 -27.77 51.93
N GLN A 319 -14.96 -26.75 52.79
CA GLN A 319 -14.10 -25.57 52.80
C GLN A 319 -12.64 -25.95 53.10
N GLN A 320 -11.67 -25.35 52.39
CA GLN A 320 -10.34 -25.09 52.96
C GLN A 320 -9.64 -23.91 52.25
N SER A 321 -9.57 -22.80 53.00
CA SER A 321 -8.46 -21.85 53.19
C SER A 321 -7.55 -21.44 52.02
N GLN A 322 -7.55 -20.13 51.76
CA GLN A 322 -6.40 -19.36 51.23
C GLN A 322 -5.18 -19.45 52.15
N PRO A 323 -3.99 -19.05 51.64
CA PRO A 323 -3.34 -17.93 52.31
C PRO A 323 -2.80 -16.85 51.35
N GLU A 324 -2.99 -15.60 51.76
CA GLU A 324 -2.18 -14.44 51.36
C GLU A 324 -0.78 -14.53 52.00
N LEU A 325 0.28 -14.06 51.32
CA LEU A 325 1.05 -12.87 51.72
C LEU A 325 2.37 -12.70 50.93
N ARG A 326 2.44 -11.56 50.25
CA ARG A 326 3.52 -10.56 50.14
C ARG A 326 4.83 -10.78 49.34
N PRO A 327 5.39 -9.68 48.81
CA PRO A 327 6.50 -9.66 47.86
C PRO A 327 7.85 -9.43 48.55
N GLN A 328 8.94 -9.87 47.91
CA GLN A 328 10.29 -9.40 48.23
C GLN A 328 11.07 -9.04 46.96
N SER A 329 11.61 -7.83 47.00
CA SER A 329 12.60 -7.29 46.09
C SER A 329 13.97 -7.91 46.35
N THR A 330 14.84 -7.99 45.34
CA THR A 330 16.20 -7.43 45.36
C THR A 330 16.91 -7.70 44.03
N MET A 331 17.47 -6.63 43.46
CA MET A 331 18.55 -6.66 42.47
C MET A 331 19.85 -7.12 43.14
N PRO A 332 20.83 -7.59 42.35
CA PRO A 332 22.17 -7.05 42.53
C PRO A 332 22.83 -6.60 41.22
N THR A 333 23.43 -5.42 41.35
CA THR A 333 24.48 -4.80 40.55
C THR A 333 25.67 -5.73 40.34
N ALA A 334 26.18 -5.81 39.11
CA ALA A 334 27.53 -6.31 38.84
C ALA A 334 28.25 -5.33 37.91
N THR A 335 29.10 -4.51 38.52
CA THR A 335 30.20 -3.76 37.93
C THR A 335 31.44 -4.64 37.94
N TYR A 336 32.07 -4.91 36.80
CA TYR A 336 33.52 -5.23 36.70
C TYR A 336 34.02 -4.78 35.31
N THR A 337 34.70 -3.64 35.21
CA THR A 337 36.17 -3.44 35.26
C THR A 337 36.85 -3.74 33.93
N ALA A 338 37.31 -2.66 33.30
CA ALA A 338 38.21 -2.64 32.16
C ALA A 338 39.60 -3.16 32.54
N CYS A 339 40.21 -3.95 31.65
CA CYS A 339 41.65 -4.19 31.62
C CYS A 339 42.18 -3.78 30.25
N HIS A 340 42.93 -2.67 30.24
CA HIS A 340 43.95 -2.39 29.24
C HIS A 340 45.09 -3.40 29.40
N HIS A 341 45.64 -3.89 28.28
CA HIS A 341 47.08 -3.86 28.04
C HIS A 341 47.40 -3.94 26.53
N PRO A 342 48.35 -3.12 26.03
CA PRO A 342 48.88 -3.17 24.67
C PRO A 342 50.16 -4.02 24.59
N LEU A 343 50.76 -4.06 23.38
CA LEU A 343 52.07 -4.59 22.94
C LEU A 343 51.93 -5.85 22.06
N ALA A 344 52.66 -6.06 20.97
CA ALA A 344 53.66 -5.27 20.24
C ALA A 344 53.87 -5.91 18.85
N PHE A 345 54.35 -5.10 17.92
CA PHE A 345 55.07 -5.50 16.71
C PHE A 345 56.34 -6.28 17.06
N VAL A 346 56.68 -7.28 16.24
CA VAL A 346 57.99 -7.78 15.71
C VAL A 346 57.59 -9.12 15.02
N GLN A 347 57.79 -9.39 13.73
CA GLN A 347 58.91 -9.18 12.81
C GLN A 347 58.43 -9.18 11.36
#